data_AF-X0YFG9-F1
#
_entry.id   AF-X0YFG9-F1
#
_cell.length_a   1.000
_cell.length_b   1.000
_cell.length_c   1.000
_cell.angle_alpha   90.00
_cell.angle_beta   90.00
_cell.angle_gamma   90.00
#
_symmetry.space_group_name_H-M   'P 1'
#
loop_
_entity.id
_entity.type
_entity.pdbx_description
1 polymer ?
#
loop_
_entity_poly.entity_id
_entity_poly.type
_entity_poly.pdbx_seq_one_letter_code
_entity_poly.pdbx_strand_id
1 'polypeptide(L)' 'AQMINEMCHLIADGTPMVSGVALSGGVFQNRLLLRKTVSLLESSGFQVFTHRQVPCNDGGISLGQAVIANFAV' A
#
# COMPACT_ATOMS: atom_id res chain seq x y z
N ALA A 1 -3.98 -7.55 9.01
CA ALA A 1 -3.88 -8.35 7.76
C ALA A 1 -5.26 -8.71 7.23
N GLN A 2 -6.06 -9.55 7.92
CA GLN A 2 -7.41 -9.94 7.45
C GLN A 2 -8.32 -8.74 7.15
N MET A 3 -8.51 -7.83 8.11
CA MET A 3 -9.30 -6.61 7.90
C MET A 3 -8.79 -5.76 6.72
N ILE A 4 -7.48 -5.70 6.49
CA ILE A 4 -6.91 -4.96 5.35
C ILE A 4 -7.31 -5.65 4.04
N ASN A 5 -7.19 -6.98 3.98
CA ASN A 5 -7.55 -7.79 2.82
C ASN A 5 -9.05 -7.68 2.47
N GLU A 6 -9.91 -7.77 3.49
CA GLU A 6 -11.37 -7.63 3.33
C GLU A 6 -11.74 -6.26 2.76
N MET A 7 -11.13 -5.18 3.28
CA MET A 7 -11.37 -3.83 2.77
C MET A 7 -10.85 -3.64 1.34
N CYS A 8 -9.68 -4.22 1.01
CA CYS A 8 -9.16 -4.18 -0.35
C CYS A 8 -10.10 -4.88 -1.35
N HIS A 9 -10.65 -6.04 -1.00
CA HIS A 9 -11.64 -6.72 -1.83
C HIS A 9 -12.92 -5.90 -1.98
N LEU A 10 -13.45 -5.37 -0.88
CA LEU A 10 -14.66 -4.54 -0.91
C LEU A 10 -14.51 -3.31 -1.83
N ILE A 11 -13.33 -2.67 -1.81
CA ILE A 11 -13.04 -1.52 -2.70
C ILE A 11 -12.85 -1.98 -4.15
N ALA A 12 -12.15 -3.09 -4.37
CA ALA A 12 -11.89 -3.63 -5.72
C ALA A 12 -13.17 -4.09 -6.43
N ASP A 13 -14.12 -4.69 -5.71
CA ASP A 13 -15.42 -5.11 -6.26
C ASP A 13 -16.22 -3.92 -6.80
N GLY A 14 -16.11 -2.75 -6.16
CA GLY A 14 -16.69 -1.49 -6.64
C GLY A 14 -15.88 -0.79 -7.74
N THR A 15 -14.66 -1.25 -8.02
CA THR A 15 -13.70 -0.59 -8.92
C THR A 15 -12.85 -1.61 -9.69
N PRO A 16 -13.42 -2.28 -10.73
CA PRO A 16 -12.82 -3.48 -11.36
C PRO A 16 -11.42 -3.30 -11.96
N MET A 17 -10.97 -2.05 -12.14
CA MET A 17 -9.66 -1.71 -12.70
C MET A 17 -8.55 -1.57 -11.65
N VAL A 18 -8.85 -1.70 -10.36
CA VAL A 18 -7.87 -1.48 -9.28
C VAL A 18 -7.37 -2.82 -8.74
N SER A 19 -6.19 -3.26 -9.22
CA SER A 19 -5.52 -4.49 -8.76
C SER A 19 -4.22 -4.22 -7.98
N GLY A 20 -3.74 -2.98 -7.96
CA GLY A 20 -2.53 -2.57 -7.26
C GLY A 20 -2.82 -2.03 -5.86
N VAL A 21 -2.13 -2.54 -4.84
CA VAL A 21 -2.21 -2.08 -3.45
C VAL A 21 -0.85 -1.61 -2.97
N ALA A 22 -0.72 -0.31 -2.66
CA ALA A 22 0.49 0.24 -2.08
C ALA A 22 0.37 0.34 -0.54
N LEU A 23 1.26 -0.32 0.19
CA LEU A 23 1.31 -0.27 1.65
C LEU A 23 2.34 0.78 2.12
N SER A 24 1.86 1.80 2.82
CA SER A 24 2.62 2.94 3.31
C SER A 24 2.14 3.36 4.71
N GLY A 25 2.88 4.23 5.39
CA GLY A 25 2.62 4.69 6.75
C GLY A 25 3.49 3.97 7.78
N GLY A 26 3.79 4.66 8.89
CA GLY A 26 4.69 4.15 9.95
C GLY A 26 4.24 2.84 10.59
N VAL A 27 2.94 2.53 10.58
CA VAL A 27 2.38 1.27 11.07
C VAL A 27 3.00 0.05 10.36
N PHE A 28 3.33 0.17 9.08
CA PHE A 28 3.94 -0.90 8.29
C PHE A 28 5.46 -1.06 8.52
N GLN A 29 6.07 -0.26 9.38
CA GLN A 29 7.41 -0.57 9.91
C GLN A 29 7.38 -1.84 10.79
N ASN A 30 6.21 -2.22 11.32
CA ASN A 30 6.02 -3.51 11.95
C ASN A 30 6.17 -4.65 10.92
N ARG A 31 7.34 -5.28 10.91
CA ARG A 31 7.69 -6.34 9.96
C ARG A 31 6.73 -7.53 9.98
N LEU A 32 6.19 -7.89 11.14
CA LEU A 32 5.24 -9.00 11.25
C LEU A 32 3.93 -8.66 10.55
N LEU A 33 3.39 -7.47 10.83
CA LEU A 33 2.17 -6.98 10.18
C LEU A 33 2.37 -6.83 8.68
N LEU A 34 3.48 -6.22 8.24
CA LEU A 34 3.80 -6.02 6.83
C LEU A 34 3.85 -7.36 6.09
N ARG A 35 4.66 -8.32 6.57
CA ARG A 35 4.78 -9.64 5.91
C ARG A 35 3.45 -10.37 5.84
N LYS A 36 2.69 -10.43 6.94
CA LYS A 36 1.38 -11.08 6.94
C LYS A 36 0.39 -10.42 5.98
N THR A 37 0.44 -9.09 5.86
CA THR A 37 -0.47 -8.35 4.99
C THR A 37 -0.09 -8.50 3.52
N VAL A 38 1.20 -8.40 3.18
CA VAL A 38 1.72 -8.63 1.82
C VAL A 38 1.36 -10.03 1.34
N SER A 39 1.73 -11.07 2.10
CA SER A 39 1.48 -12.45 1.69
C SER A 39 -0.02 -12.74 1.51
N LEU A 40 -0.88 -12.19 2.37
CA LEU A 40 -2.32 -12.38 2.25
C LEU A 40 -2.88 -11.68 1.00
N LEU A 41 -2.55 -10.40 0.79
CA LEU A 41 -3.02 -9.65 -0.37
C LEU A 41 -2.53 -10.24 -1.70
N GLU A 42 -1.27 -10.66 -1.78
CA GLU A 42 -0.72 -11.34 -2.96
C GLU A 42 -1.43 -12.66 -3.23
N SER A 43 -1.69 -13.47 -2.19
CA SER A 43 -2.46 -14.71 -2.33
C SER A 43 -3.93 -14.47 -2.75
N SER A 44 -4.45 -13.28 -2.46
CA SER A 44 -5.78 -12.81 -2.84
C SER A 44 -5.83 -12.20 -4.25
N GLY A 45 -4.72 -12.19 -4.99
CA GLY A 45 -4.67 -11.73 -6.38
C GLY A 45 -4.31 -10.25 -6.57
N PHE A 46 -3.94 -9.53 -5.50
CA PHE A 46 -3.48 -8.15 -5.60
C PHE A 46 -1.99 -8.07 -5.93
N GLN A 47 -1.59 -7.06 -6.71
CA GLN A 47 -0.19 -6.68 -6.84
C GLN A 47 0.19 -5.71 -5.71
N VAL A 48 1.10 -6.11 -4.83
CA VAL A 48 1.44 -5.33 -3.63
C VAL A 48 2.74 -4.55 -3.80
N PHE A 49 2.70 -3.25 -3.49
CA PHE A 49 3.86 -2.35 -3.50
C PHE A 49 4.23 -1.92 -2.10
N THR A 50 5.53 -1.87 -1.81
CA THR A 50 6.06 -1.43 -0.51
C THR A 50 7.24 -0.49 -0.70
N HIS A 51 7.52 0.32 0.32
CA HIS A 51 8.67 1.22 0.33
C HIS A 51 10.00 0.46 0.41
N ARG A 52 10.99 0.88 -0.40
CA ARG A 52 12.36 0.32 -0.38
C ARG A 52 13.45 1.39 -0.31
N GLN A 53 13.29 2.51 -1.03
CA GLN A 53 14.30 3.56 -1.16
C GLN A 53 14.10 4.71 -0.16
N VAL A 54 12.85 4.99 0.20
CA VAL A 54 12.48 5.94 1.25
C VAL A 54 11.76 5.20 2.38
N PRO A 55 11.75 5.72 3.61
CA PRO A 55 11.00 5.09 4.69
C PRO A 55 9.50 5.22 4.42
N CYS A 56 8.72 4.21 4.84
CA CYS A 56 7.26 4.25 4.74
C CYS A 56 6.59 5.20 5.73
N ASN A 57 7.35 5.77 6.67
CA ASN A 57 6.84 6.71 7.67
C ASN A 57 6.99 8.16 7.22
N ASP A 58 6.77 9.10 8.13
CA ASP A 58 6.72 10.54 7.85
C ASP A 58 8.02 11.08 7.24
N GLY A 59 9.16 10.40 7.43
CA GLY A 59 10.41 10.74 6.76
C GLY A 59 10.38 10.60 5.24
N GLY A 60 9.39 9.89 4.68
CA GLY A 60 9.19 9.70 3.24
C GLY A 60 8.09 10.58 2.63
N ILE A 61 7.36 11.36 3.43
CA ILE A 61 6.18 12.13 2.96
C ILE A 61 6.56 13.16 1.90
N SER A 62 7.70 13.85 2.07
CA SER A 62 8.13 14.91 1.15
C SER A 62 8.31 14.42 -0.29
N LEU A 63 8.74 13.16 -0.49
CA LEU A 63 8.84 12.56 -1.82
C LEU A 63 7.46 12.45 -2.48
N GLY A 64 6.46 11.93 -1.75
CA GLY A 64 5.10 11.82 -2.26
C GLY A 64 4.50 13.18 -2.61
N GLN A 65 4.72 14.19 -1.76
CA GLN A 65 4.30 15.56 -2.02
C GLN A 65 4.94 16.13 -3.29
N ALA A 66 6.25 15.98 -3.47
CA ALA A 66 6.95 16.48 -4.65
C ALA A 66 6.46 15.83 -5.94
N VAL A 67 6.25 14.51 -5.94
CA VAL A 67 5.74 13.77 -7.11
C VAL A 67 4.30 14.15 -7.44
N ILE A 68 3.42 14.25 -6.44
CA ILE A 68 2.03 14.68 -6.66
C ILE A 68 1.97 16.10 -7.21
N ALA A 69 2.75 17.02 -6.64
CA ALA A 69 2.84 18.40 -7.12
C ALA A 69 3.35 18.46 -8.57
N ASN A 70 4.35 17.65 -8.92
CA ASN A 70 4.86 17.57 -10.29
C ASN A 70 3.86 16.92 -11.27
N PHE A 71 3.01 15.98 -10.82
CA PHE A 71 2.02 15.33 -11.67
C PHE A 71 0.77 16.18 -11.91
N ALA A 72 0.44 17.07 -10.97
CA ALA A 72 -0.72 17.96 -11.05
C ALA A 72 -0.49 19.23 -11.90
N VAL A 73 0.72 19.39 -12.46
CA VAL A 73 1.13 20.48 -13.36
C VAL A 73 1.24 19.93 -14.77
#